data_AF-A0A173VFB4-F1
#
_entry.id   AF-A0A173VFB4-F1
#
_cell.length_a   1.000
_cell.length_b   1.000
_cell.length_c   1.000
_cell.angle_alpha   90.00
_cell.angle_beta   90.00
_cell.angle_gamma   90.00
#
_symmetry.space_group_name_H-M   'P 1'
#
loop_
_entity.id
_entity.type
_entity.pdbx_description
1 polymer ?
#
loop_
_entity_poly.entity_id
_entity_poly.type
_entity_poly.pdbx_seq_one_letter_code
_entity_poly.pdbx_strand_id
1 'polypeptide(L)'
;MKPWQVILILVCLVASFTAGYHIRGDVTDKVVSKSDTVLITDTIHDSIPYPVYETLVRTIPEPFPVYITLDGDTVKEPVYVPVPITSKEYKTDDYKLSISGYKPNLDYIEVYRKTEYITKTITPRRWGIGAIAGYGIGKHGLSPYVGIGGFYRIW
;
A
#
# COMPACT_ATOMS: atom_id res chain seq x y z
N MET A 1 32.59 -47.81 -28.17
CA MET A 1 31.24 -47.27 -28.42
C MET A 1 31.07 -47.09 -29.91
N LYS A 2 29.92 -47.44 -30.49
CA LYS A 2 29.72 -47.29 -31.94
C LYS A 2 29.61 -45.79 -32.27
N PRO A 3 30.17 -45.31 -33.39
CA PRO A 3 30.19 -43.88 -33.72
C PRO A 3 28.79 -43.26 -33.76
N TRP A 4 27.77 -44.03 -34.15
CA TRP A 4 26.36 -43.62 -34.12
C TRP A 4 25.83 -43.27 -32.72
N GLN A 5 26.29 -43.98 -31.68
CA GLN A 5 25.86 -43.71 -30.30
C GLN A 5 26.43 -42.38 -29.79
N VAL A 6 27.65 -42.04 -30.21
CA VAL A 6 28.29 -40.76 -29.87
C VAL A 6 27.55 -39.60 -30.53
N ILE A 7 27.14 -39.77 -31.79
CA ILE A 7 26.34 -38.77 -32.52
C ILE A 7 24.98 -38.54 -31.85
N LEU A 8 24.28 -39.61 -31.45
CA LEU A 8 23.00 -39.48 -30.73
C LEU A 8 23.13 -38.75 -29.39
N ILE A 9 24.18 -39.04 -28.62
CA ILE A 9 24.43 -38.37 -27.33
C ILE A 9 24.69 -36.87 -27.54
N LEU A 10 25.46 -36.52 -28.56
CA LEU A 10 25.78 -35.12 -28.88
C LEU A 10 24.52 -34.35 -29.29
N VAL A 11 23.66 -34.95 -30.12
CA VAL A 11 22.37 -34.35 -30.51
C VAL A 11 21.44 -34.15 -29.30
N CYS A 12 21.34 -35.12 -28.38
CA CYS A 12 20.56 -34.97 -27.15
C CYS A 12 21.09 -33.85 -26.23
N LEU A 13 22.42 -33.69 -26.14
CA LEU A 13 23.04 -32.63 -25.35
C LEU A 13 22.72 -31.24 -25.93
N VAL A 14 22.83 -31.09 -27.25
CA VAL A 14 22.50 -29.82 -27.92
C VAL A 14 21.01 -29.50 -27.77
N ALA A 15 20.13 -30.48 -27.96
CA ALA A 15 18.68 -30.29 -27.82
C ALA A 15 18.27 -29.90 -26.39
N SER A 16 18.85 -30.54 -25.37
CA SER A 16 18.58 -30.20 -23.96
C SER A 16 19.11 -28.82 -23.58
N PHE A 17 20.27 -28.43 -24.12
CA PHE A 17 20.83 -27.09 -23.93
C PHE A 17 19.96 -26.01 -24.57
N THR A 18 19.53 -26.19 -25.81
CA THR A 18 18.65 -25.22 -26.51
C THR A 18 17.27 -25.13 -25.88
N ALA A 19 16.69 -26.25 -25.42
CA ALA A 19 15.41 -26.25 -24.72
C ALA A 19 15.52 -25.55 -23.36
N GLY A 20 16.59 -25.82 -22.59
CA GLY A 20 16.86 -25.14 -21.33
C GLY A 20 17.12 -23.64 -21.52
N TYR A 21 17.79 -23.24 -22.60
CA TYR A 21 18.03 -21.84 -22.94
C TYR A 21 16.75 -21.11 -23.33
N HIS A 22 15.88 -21.73 -24.13
CA HIS A 22 14.58 -21.15 -24.51
C HIS A 22 13.57 -21.09 -23.35
N ILE A 23 13.60 -22.02 -22.41
CA ILE A 23 12.74 -21.99 -21.20
C ILE A 23 13.25 -20.97 -20.16
N ARG A 24 14.54 -20.60 -20.23
CA ARG A 24 15.11 -19.47 -19.45
C ARG A 24 14.70 -18.09 -19.97
N GLY A 25 13.83 -18.05 -20.98
CA GLY A 25 13.18 -16.84 -21.45
C GLY A 25 12.28 -16.26 -20.37
N ASP A 26 12.69 -15.08 -19.91
CA ASP A 26 11.87 -14.12 -19.16
C ASP A 26 11.55 -14.47 -17.70
N VAL A 27 12.56 -14.88 -16.92
CA VAL A 27 12.55 -14.61 -15.47
C VAL A 27 13.06 -13.18 -15.22
N THR A 28 12.50 -12.22 -15.96
CA THR A 28 12.40 -10.82 -15.55
C THR A 28 10.98 -10.50 -15.11
N ASP A 29 10.24 -11.51 -14.64
CA ASP A 29 9.18 -11.26 -13.69
C ASP A 29 9.83 -10.75 -12.40
N LYS A 30 9.89 -9.42 -12.33
CA LYS A 30 9.76 -8.61 -11.13
C LYS A 30 9.28 -9.47 -9.97
N VAL A 31 10.23 -10.06 -9.25
CA VAL A 31 10.03 -10.47 -7.87
C VAL A 31 9.97 -9.16 -7.09
N VAL A 32 8.91 -8.39 -7.33
CA VAL A 32 8.33 -7.54 -6.32
C VAL A 32 7.87 -8.56 -5.30
N SER A 33 8.80 -8.87 -4.39
CA SER A 33 8.48 -9.35 -3.06
C SER A 33 7.20 -8.63 -2.69
N LYS A 34 6.12 -9.40 -2.67
CA LYS A 34 4.78 -8.95 -2.37
C LYS A 34 4.84 -8.59 -0.89
N SER A 35 5.39 -7.42 -0.59
CA SER A 35 5.40 -6.83 0.73
C SER A 35 3.92 -6.69 1.09
N ASP A 36 3.49 -7.56 2.01
CA ASP A 36 2.07 -7.88 2.17
C ASP A 36 1.25 -6.66 2.62
N THR A 37 1.90 -5.64 3.17
CA THR A 37 1.37 -4.27 3.22
C THR A 37 2.53 -3.31 3.47
N VAL A 38 2.83 -2.39 2.57
CA VAL A 38 3.68 -1.23 2.89
C VAL A 38 2.75 -0.09 3.27
N LEU A 39 2.65 0.20 4.57
CA LEU A 39 1.95 1.40 5.05
C LEU A 39 2.88 2.60 4.85
N ILE A 40 2.81 3.21 3.67
CA ILE A 40 3.44 4.51 3.41
C ILE A 40 2.44 5.58 3.88
N THR A 41 2.66 6.13 5.07
CA THR A 41 1.90 7.29 5.54
C THR A 41 2.60 8.54 5.01
N ASP A 42 2.07 9.09 3.92
CA ASP A 42 2.48 10.41 3.44
C ASP A 42 1.69 11.47 4.20
N THR A 43 2.37 12.22 5.07
CA THR A 43 1.75 13.34 5.80
C THR A 43 1.96 14.61 5.00
N ILE A 44 1.09 14.84 4.01
CA ILE A 44 1.07 16.11 3.27
C ILE A 44 0.54 17.18 4.23
N HIS A 45 1.39 18.14 4.58
CA HIS A 45 0.99 19.32 5.35
C HIS A 45 0.33 20.31 4.39
N ASP A 46 -1.00 20.24 4.28
CA ASP A 46 -1.78 21.24 3.54
C ASP A 46 -1.90 22.53 4.35
N SER A 47 -2.20 23.62 3.64
CA SER A 47 -2.50 24.93 4.22
C SER A 47 -3.59 24.84 5.31
N ILE A 48 -3.40 25.61 6.39
CA ILE A 48 -4.31 25.60 7.54
C ILE A 48 -5.71 26.00 7.06
N PRO A 49 -6.73 25.11 7.15
CA PRO A 49 -8.07 25.44 6.69
C PRO A 49 -8.63 26.60 7.51
N TYR A 50 -9.45 27.45 6.89
CA TYR A 50 -10.17 28.48 7.64
C TYR A 50 -11.25 27.81 8.51
N PRO A 51 -11.44 28.27 9.77
CA PRO A 51 -12.47 27.74 10.63
C PRO A 51 -13.85 28.08 10.04
N VAL A 52 -14.72 27.07 9.97
CA VAL A 52 -16.10 27.25 9.50
C VAL A 52 -16.91 28.01 10.55
N TYR A 53 -16.67 27.70 11.82
CA TYR A 53 -17.30 28.38 12.95
C TYR A 53 -16.24 28.84 13.95
N GLU A 54 -16.38 30.07 14.40
CA GLU A 54 -15.61 30.63 15.52
C GLU A 54 -16.60 31.17 16.55
N THR A 55 -16.59 30.57 17.74
CA THR A 55 -17.48 30.95 18.83
C THR A 55 -16.66 31.42 20.03
N LEU A 56 -17.05 32.54 20.63
CA LEU A 56 -16.46 33.00 21.88
C LEU A 56 -17.21 32.29 23.02
N VAL A 57 -16.52 31.38 23.69
CA VAL A 57 -17.10 30.52 24.72
C VAL A 57 -17.19 31.28 26.04
N ARG A 58 -16.08 31.90 26.46
CA ARG A 58 -15.98 32.57 27.77
C ARG A 58 -14.76 33.47 27.82
N THR A 59 -14.82 34.53 28.61
CA THR A 59 -13.65 35.35 28.96
C THR A 59 -13.24 35.05 30.40
N ILE A 60 -11.97 34.69 30.63
CA ILE A 60 -11.43 34.41 31.97
C ILE A 60 -10.35 35.44 32.29
N PRO A 61 -10.36 36.05 33.50
CA PRO A 61 -9.27 36.92 33.94
C PRO A 61 -8.05 36.07 34.30
N GLU A 62 -6.93 36.23 33.57
CA GLU A 62 -5.66 35.55 33.86
C GLU A 62 -4.68 36.56 34.51
N PRO A 63 -4.00 36.19 35.62
CA PRO A 63 -3.05 37.08 36.28
C PRO A 63 -1.75 37.18 35.45
N PHE A 64 -1.46 38.37 34.93
CA PHE A 64 -0.23 38.68 34.24
C PHE A 64 0.72 39.45 35.16
N PRO A 65 1.97 38.99 35.36
CA PRO A 65 2.91 39.71 36.20
C PRO A 65 3.36 41.00 35.49
N VAL A 66 3.09 42.15 36.11
CA VAL A 66 3.62 43.43 35.65
C VAL A 66 4.75 43.83 36.59
N TYR A 67 5.87 44.24 36.01
CA TYR A 67 7.04 44.73 36.74
C TYR A 67 6.98 46.25 36.77
N ILE A 68 6.73 46.81 37.95
CA ILE A 68 6.75 48.26 38.16
C ILE A 68 8.04 48.58 38.90
N THR A 69 8.91 49.34 38.24
CA THR A 69 10.14 49.84 38.86
C THR A 69 9.84 51.16 39.55
N LEU A 70 9.87 51.17 40.88
CA LEU A 70 9.71 52.35 41.73
C LEU A 70 11.03 52.58 42.45
N ASP A 71 11.72 53.68 42.14
CA ASP A 71 12.92 54.17 42.84
C ASP A 71 13.99 53.10 43.19
N GLY A 72 14.24 52.18 42.25
CA GLY A 72 15.28 51.15 42.37
C GLY A 72 14.78 49.79 42.87
N ASP A 73 13.55 49.68 43.35
CA ASP A 73 12.91 48.41 43.70
C ASP A 73 11.96 47.93 42.59
N THR A 74 12.01 46.63 42.29
CA THR A 74 11.12 45.99 41.31
C THR A 74 9.96 45.33 42.05
N VAL A 75 8.81 45.99 42.06
CA VAL A 75 7.58 45.44 42.66
C VAL A 75 6.85 44.60 41.60
N LYS A 76 6.40 43.41 42.00
CA LYS A 76 5.69 42.46 41.14
C LYS A 76 4.21 42.45 41.51
N GLU A 77 3.40 43.20 40.78
CA GLU A 77 1.94 43.22 40.96
C GLU A 77 1.25 42.40 39.85
N PRO A 78 0.38 41.43 40.19
CA PRO A 78 -0.39 40.69 39.19
C PRO A 78 -1.58 41.53 38.70
N VAL A 79 -1.60 41.84 37.40
CA VAL A 79 -2.73 42.49 36.73
C VAL A 79 -3.58 41.42 36.04
N TYR A 80 -4.90 41.44 36.26
CA TYR A 80 -5.81 40.49 35.64
C TYR A 80 -6.19 40.93 34.23
N VAL A 81 -5.76 40.18 33.22
CA VAL A 81 -6.08 40.43 31.82
C VAL A 81 -7.25 39.55 31.39
N PRO A 82 -8.33 40.10 30.81
CA PRO A 82 -9.43 39.29 30.28
C PRO A 82 -8.97 38.55 29.01
N VAL A 83 -8.83 37.23 29.10
CA VAL A 83 -8.44 36.39 27.96
C VAL A 83 -9.69 35.71 27.37
N PRO A 84 -10.01 35.95 26.09
CA PRO A 84 -11.13 35.28 25.43
C PRO A 84 -10.76 33.82 25.10
N ILE A 85 -11.60 32.89 25.51
CA ILE A 85 -11.54 31.49 25.10
C ILE A 85 -12.43 31.34 23.88
N THR A 86 -11.80 30.99 22.76
CA THR A 86 -12.49 30.71 21.50
C THR A 86 -12.60 29.21 21.28
N SER A 87 -13.66 28.80 20.59
CA SER A 87 -13.83 27.46 20.04
C SER A 87 -13.95 27.60 18.53
N LYS A 88 -13.08 26.88 17.81
CA LYS A 88 -12.96 26.90 16.36
C LYS A 88 -13.23 25.51 15.81
N GLU A 89 -14.17 25.43 14.87
CA GLU A 89 -14.50 24.19 14.18
C GLU A 89 -13.94 24.25 12.75
N TYR A 90 -13.17 23.23 12.37
CA TYR A 90 -12.60 23.09 11.05
C TYR A 90 -13.23 21.87 10.38
N LYS A 91 -13.63 22.04 9.11
CA LYS A 91 -14.29 20.99 8.35
C LYS A 91 -13.69 20.93 6.95
N THR A 92 -13.26 19.72 6.59
CA THR A 92 -12.73 19.35 5.29
C THR A 92 -13.50 18.11 4.80
N ASP A 93 -13.31 17.70 3.55
CA ASP A 93 -13.96 16.50 3.01
C ASP A 93 -13.49 15.20 3.69
N ASP A 94 -12.25 15.18 4.20
CA ASP A 94 -11.64 13.98 4.78
C ASP A 94 -11.62 13.98 6.32
N TYR A 95 -11.84 15.13 6.97
CA TYR A 95 -11.87 15.23 8.42
C TYR A 95 -12.66 16.44 8.92
N LYS A 96 -13.10 16.35 10.17
CA LYS A 96 -13.71 17.43 10.95
C LYS A 96 -13.02 17.49 12.31
N LEU A 97 -12.64 18.67 12.78
CA LEU A 97 -12.03 18.81 14.10
C LEU A 97 -12.51 20.08 14.83
N SER A 98 -12.51 20.03 16.16
CA SER A 98 -12.83 21.16 17.03
C SER A 98 -11.65 21.44 17.97
N ILE A 99 -11.25 22.71 18.02
CA ILE A 99 -10.21 23.20 18.91
C ILE A 99 -10.82 24.27 19.81
N SER A 100 -10.66 24.13 21.13
CA SER A 100 -11.10 25.15 22.08
C SER A 100 -9.96 25.58 23.00
N GLY A 101 -10.06 26.79 23.53
CA GLY A 101 -9.12 27.28 24.55
C GLY A 101 -8.39 28.56 24.16
N TYR A 102 -7.89 29.25 25.18
CA TYR A 102 -6.86 30.28 24.99
C TYR A 102 -5.48 29.64 24.73
N LYS A 103 -5.21 28.54 25.44
CA LYS A 103 -4.22 27.52 25.10
C LYS A 103 -4.97 26.47 24.29
N PRO A 104 -4.84 26.49 22.95
CA PRO A 104 -5.66 25.63 22.10
C PRO A 104 -5.46 24.17 22.47
N ASN A 105 -6.56 23.48 22.75
CA ASN A 105 -6.63 22.05 23.00
C ASN A 105 -7.57 21.42 21.97
N LEU A 106 -7.21 20.24 21.48
CA LEU A 106 -8.03 19.48 20.55
C LEU A 106 -9.16 18.81 21.34
N ASP A 107 -10.40 19.25 21.11
CA ASP A 107 -11.56 18.65 21.76
C ASP A 107 -11.89 17.29 21.12
N TYR A 108 -11.97 17.27 19.78
CA TYR A 108 -12.22 16.07 19.02
C TYR A 108 -11.73 16.17 17.57
N ILE A 109 -11.53 15.00 16.95
CA ILE A 109 -11.27 14.84 15.53
C ILE A 109 -12.07 13.64 14.99
N GLU A 110 -12.84 13.88 13.94
CA GLU A 110 -13.54 12.88 13.15
C GLU A 110 -12.82 12.75 11.80
N VAL A 111 -12.51 11.52 11.37
CA VAL A 111 -11.78 11.26 10.11
C VAL A 111 -12.65 10.38 9.20
N TYR A 112 -12.94 10.87 8.00
CA TYR A 112 -13.73 10.19 6.99
C TYR A 112 -12.81 9.41 6.04
N ARG A 113 -12.47 8.16 6.39
CA ARG A 113 -11.62 7.31 5.56
C ARG A 113 -12.38 6.80 4.34
N LYS A 114 -11.92 7.13 3.13
CA LYS A 114 -12.39 6.53 1.88
C LYS A 114 -11.72 5.17 1.68
N THR A 115 -12.48 4.09 1.78
CA THR A 115 -12.01 2.74 1.46
C THR A 115 -12.42 2.41 0.03
N GLU A 116 -11.46 2.39 -0.90
CA GLU A 116 -11.71 1.96 -2.28
C GLU A 116 -11.46 0.45 -2.42
N TYR A 117 -12.51 -0.30 -2.77
CA TYR A 117 -12.38 -1.72 -3.08
C TYR A 117 -12.19 -1.92 -4.57
N ILE A 118 -10.95 -2.20 -5.00
CA ILE A 118 -10.68 -2.62 -6.38
C ILE A 118 -10.91 -4.12 -6.48
N THR A 119 -12.13 -4.53 -6.84
CA THR A 119 -12.43 -5.94 -7.11
C THR A 119 -11.83 -6.34 -8.46
N LYS A 120 -10.66 -7.00 -8.44
CA LYS A 120 -10.12 -7.68 -9.62
C LYS A 120 -10.81 -9.03 -9.78
N THR A 121 -11.80 -9.10 -10.66
CA THR A 121 -12.40 -10.38 -11.08
C THR A 121 -11.38 -11.12 -11.93
N ILE A 122 -10.60 -12.01 -11.31
CA ILE A 122 -9.73 -12.94 -12.04
C ILE A 122 -10.65 -13.98 -12.68
N THR A 123 -10.93 -13.84 -13.98
CA THR A 123 -11.60 -14.90 -14.72
C THR A 123 -10.67 -16.12 -14.78
N PRO A 124 -11.00 -17.25 -14.15
CA PRO A 124 -10.13 -18.42 -14.19
C PRO A 124 -10.02 -18.90 -15.65
N ARG A 125 -8.79 -19.14 -16.11
CA ARG A 125 -8.53 -19.74 -17.42
C ARG A 125 -8.96 -21.22 -17.36
N ARG A 126 -10.17 -21.51 -17.84
CA ARG A 126 -10.82 -22.84 -17.74
C ARG A 126 -10.34 -23.88 -18.76
N TRP A 127 -9.64 -23.44 -19.80
CA TRP A 127 -9.17 -24.31 -20.88
C TRP A 127 -7.67 -24.13 -21.12
N GLY A 128 -7.00 -25.24 -21.40
CA GLY A 128 -5.58 -25.29 -21.75
C GLY A 128 -5.31 -26.37 -22.80
N ILE A 129 -4.26 -26.16 -23.58
CA ILE A 129 -3.76 -27.10 -24.58
C ILE A 129 -2.35 -27.50 -24.14
N GLY A 130 -2.07 -28.79 -24.08
CA GLY A 130 -0.78 -29.34 -23.69
C GLY A 130 -0.31 -30.45 -24.62
N ALA A 131 0.99 -30.68 -24.67
CA ALA A 131 1.55 -31.86 -25.32
C ALA A 131 1.45 -33.06 -24.38
N ILE A 132 1.00 -34.19 -24.89
CA ILE A 132 0.88 -35.45 -24.15
C ILE A 132 1.82 -36.46 -24.81
N ALA A 133 2.68 -37.09 -24.01
CA ALA A 133 3.53 -38.19 -24.44
C ALA A 133 3.18 -39.45 -23.63
N GLY A 134 3.04 -40.59 -24.30
CA GLY A 134 2.69 -41.87 -23.68
C GLY A 134 3.16 -43.05 -24.52
N TYR A 135 2.94 -44.27 -24.01
CA TYR A 135 3.23 -45.52 -24.73
C TYR A 135 1.91 -46.24 -25.02
N GLY A 136 1.67 -46.58 -26.29
CA GLY A 136 0.48 -47.29 -26.75
C GLY A 136 0.82 -48.65 -27.36
N ILE A 137 -0.15 -49.56 -27.39
CA ILE A 137 -0.02 -50.86 -28.06
C ILE A 137 -0.34 -50.64 -29.55
N GLY A 138 0.70 -50.58 -30.39
CA GLY A 138 0.59 -50.48 -31.83
C GLY A 138 0.62 -51.85 -32.51
N LYS A 139 0.39 -51.88 -33.83
CA LYS A 139 0.38 -53.11 -34.65
C LYS A 139 1.68 -53.93 -34.60
N HIS A 140 2.78 -53.37 -34.06
CA HIS A 140 4.09 -54.02 -33.94
C HIS A 140 4.67 -53.97 -32.49
N GLY A 141 3.82 -53.82 -31.46
CA GLY A 141 4.23 -53.79 -30.05
C GLY A 141 4.09 -52.40 -29.39
N LEU A 142 4.76 -52.19 -28.24
CA LEU A 142 4.73 -50.93 -27.49
C LEU A 142 5.39 -49.80 -28.29
N SER A 143 4.59 -48.94 -28.88
CA SER A 143 5.03 -47.79 -29.68
C SER A 143 4.85 -46.48 -28.90
N PRO A 144 5.85 -45.57 -28.89
CA PRO A 144 5.72 -44.26 -28.29
C PRO A 144 4.71 -43.42 -29.08
N TYR A 145 3.89 -42.65 -28.37
CA TYR A 145 2.89 -41.74 -28.90
C TYR A 145 3.13 -40.34 -28.35
N VAL A 146 3.13 -39.35 -29.24
CA VAL A 146 3.16 -37.93 -28.90
C VAL A 146 1.96 -37.28 -29.58
N GLY A 147 1.13 -36.60 -28.80
CA GLY A 147 -0.08 -35.94 -29.27
C GLY A 147 -0.31 -34.59 -28.58
N ILE A 148 -1.31 -33.87 -29.07
CA ILE A 148 -1.78 -32.61 -28.48
C ILE A 148 -3.11 -32.92 -27.79
N GLY A 149 -3.25 -32.54 -26.52
CA GLY A 149 -4.48 -32.71 -25.75
C GLY A 149 -5.00 -31.39 -25.21
N GLY A 150 -6.32 -31.20 -25.31
CA GLY A 150 -7.02 -30.14 -24.61
C GLY A 150 -7.50 -30.63 -23.24
N PHE A 151 -7.33 -29.83 -22.21
CA PHE A 151 -7.93 -30.10 -20.90
C PHE A 151 -8.84 -28.94 -20.50
N TYR A 152 -9.96 -29.30 -19.87
CA TYR A 152 -10.94 -28.36 -19.34
C TYR A 152 -11.05 -28.57 -17.84
N ARG A 153 -10.78 -27.53 -17.07
CA ARG A 153 -10.89 -27.57 -15.61
C ARG A 153 -12.33 -27.22 -15.23
N ILE A 154 -13.04 -28.19 -14.65
CA ILE A 154 -14.46 -28.08 -14.29
C ILE A 154 -14.66 -27.30 -12.97
N TRP A 155 -13.58 -27.11 -12.18
CA TRP A 155 -13.59 -26.33 -10.94
C TRP A 155 -12.24 -25.68 -10.66
#